data_AF-A0A4S8KZG4-F1
#
_entry.id   AF-A0A4S8KZG4-F1
#
_cell.length_a   1.000
_cell.length_b   1.000
_cell.length_c   1.000
_cell.angle_alpha   90.00
_cell.angle_beta   90.00
_cell.angle_gamma   90.00
#
_symmetry.space_group_name_H-M   'P 1'
#
loop_
_entity.id
_entity.type
_entity.pdbx_description
1 polymer ?
#
loop_
_entity_poly.entity_id
_entity_poly.type
_entity_poly.pdbx_seq_one_letter_code
_entity_poly.pdbx_strand_id
1 'polypeptide(L)'
;MPLPIDPWKVALEQLSGHNQSLRAPDGVDRGYALPPASLFVNTQNQSIAATLFRNWLKLRRVFIYRLSSSARRFSKKQWRQMLSPDEAKEARLDTRTGQHRLGMHNLLKEMVEETSIRLQFNDLASAPVEWEGQKLDGCQVPAEPIAKGILWELSELNFRQDFVMLDCHVDDSGMSKDNRSLALEACWDGTRDLAPLSLKFLAVQPPFLFACPSLLVLYHVIPHKIVSSQPG
;
A
#
# COMPACT_ATOMS: atom_id res chain seq x y z
N MET A 1 -4.50 -26.03 -0.67
CA MET A 1 -4.19 -24.84 0.16
C MET A 1 -2.90 -25.12 0.93
N PRO A 2 -1.95 -24.18 1.02
CA PRO A 2 -0.81 -24.35 1.92
C PRO A 2 -1.32 -24.48 3.36
N LEU A 3 -0.65 -25.34 4.14
CA LEU A 3 -0.99 -25.57 5.54
C LEU A 3 -0.72 -24.27 6.34
N PRO A 4 -1.57 -23.91 7.31
CA PRO A 4 -1.28 -22.81 8.22
C PRO A 4 0.02 -23.14 8.95
N ILE A 5 0.95 -22.19 8.96
CA ILE A 5 2.20 -22.31 9.70
C ILE A 5 1.81 -22.17 11.18
N ASP A 6 1.86 -23.24 11.96
CA ASP A 6 1.39 -23.28 13.37
C ASP A 6 1.87 -22.11 14.25
N PRO A 7 3.15 -21.66 14.15
CA PRO A 7 3.61 -20.43 14.82
C PRO A 7 2.77 -19.19 14.53
N TRP A 8 2.30 -19.02 13.30
CA TRP A 8 1.46 -17.88 12.90
C TRP A 8 0.06 -17.96 13.50
N LYS A 9 -0.50 -19.17 13.64
CA LYS A 9 -1.79 -19.38 14.29
C LYS A 9 -1.70 -18.99 15.78
N VAL A 10 -0.66 -19.44 16.47
CA VAL A 10 -0.41 -19.10 17.89
C VAL A 10 -0.20 -17.60 18.06
N ALA A 11 0.61 -16.97 17.20
CA ALA A 11 0.82 -15.52 17.23
C ALA A 11 -0.49 -14.75 17.00
N LEU A 12 -1.31 -15.16 16.02
CA LEU A 12 -2.61 -14.55 15.76
C LEU A 12 -3.59 -14.75 16.91
N GLU A 13 -3.62 -15.91 17.55
CA GLU A 13 -4.46 -16.16 18.73
C GLU A 13 -4.05 -15.26 19.91
N GLN A 14 -2.74 -15.10 20.15
CA GLN A 14 -2.23 -14.20 21.18
C GLN A 14 -2.53 -12.72 20.87
N LEU A 15 -2.46 -12.34 19.59
CA LEU A 15 -2.74 -10.98 19.11
C LEU A 15 -4.24 -10.72 18.91
N SER A 16 -5.09 -11.75 18.88
CA SER A 16 -6.54 -11.61 18.64
C SER A 16 -7.25 -10.79 19.72
N GLY A 17 -6.73 -10.83 20.95
CA GLY A 17 -7.17 -9.98 22.06
C GLY A 17 -6.68 -8.54 21.94
N HIS A 18 -5.65 -8.27 21.12
CA HIS A 18 -5.11 -6.94 20.83
C HIS A 18 -5.80 -6.40 19.57
N ASN A 19 -7.11 -6.27 19.67
CA ASN A 19 -7.96 -5.83 18.59
C ASN A 19 -7.58 -4.38 18.20
N GLN A 20 -7.56 -4.08 16.89
CA GLN A 20 -7.35 -2.73 16.34
C GLN A 20 -8.41 -1.70 16.81
N SER A 21 -9.41 -2.14 17.59
CA SER A 21 -10.38 -1.29 18.28
C SER A 21 -9.80 -0.55 19.48
N LEU A 22 -8.64 -0.96 20.00
CA LEU A 22 -7.91 -0.14 20.96
C LEU A 22 -7.45 1.13 20.24
N ARG A 23 -7.79 2.30 20.79
CA ARG A 23 -7.14 3.54 20.36
C ARG A 23 -5.64 3.29 20.49
N ALA A 24 -4.93 3.19 19.36
CA ALA A 24 -3.48 3.31 19.37
C ALA A 24 -3.10 4.53 20.22
N PRO A 25 -2.04 4.40 21.04
CA PRO A 25 -1.58 5.45 21.93
C PRO A 25 -1.43 6.80 21.22
N ASP A 26 -1.58 7.88 21.99
CA ASP A 26 -1.35 9.23 21.46
C ASP A 26 0.09 9.34 20.91
N GLY A 27 0.22 9.93 19.73
CA GLY A 27 1.50 10.03 19.01
C GLY A 27 1.84 8.85 18.10
N VAL A 28 1.01 7.79 18.06
CA VAL A 28 1.19 6.67 17.13
C VAL A 28 0.49 6.95 15.80
N ASP A 29 1.27 7.18 14.75
CA ASP A 29 0.70 7.31 13.41
C ASP A 29 0.22 5.93 12.92
N ARG A 30 -0.97 5.91 12.31
CA ARG A 30 -1.66 4.68 11.84
C ARG A 30 -1.82 4.66 10.32
N GLY A 31 -1.14 5.59 9.66
CA GLY A 31 -1.12 5.66 8.22
C GLY A 31 -0.44 4.44 7.63
N TYR A 32 -0.54 4.33 6.32
CA TYR A 32 0.11 3.33 5.51
C TYR A 32 1.13 4.02 4.62
N ALA A 33 2.28 3.39 4.43
CA ALA A 33 3.32 3.87 3.52
C ALA A 33 2.91 3.76 2.05
N LEU A 34 2.04 2.79 1.73
CA LEU A 34 1.34 2.63 0.46
C LEU A 34 -0.16 2.45 0.67
N PRO A 35 -1.02 2.61 -0.35
CA PRO A 35 -2.44 2.29 -0.25
C PRO A 35 -2.66 0.88 0.31
N PRO A 36 -3.47 0.69 1.38
CA PRO A 36 -3.75 -0.65 1.87
C PRO A 36 -4.56 -1.44 0.85
N ALA A 37 -4.28 -2.73 0.65
CA ALA A 37 -5.01 -3.59 -0.30
C ALA A 37 -6.53 -3.59 -0.05
N SER A 38 -6.97 -3.47 1.21
CA SER A 38 -8.39 -3.32 1.57
C SER A 38 -9.09 -2.09 0.98
N LEU A 39 -8.34 -1.12 0.44
CA LEU A 39 -8.89 0.03 -0.28
C LEU A 39 -9.50 -0.38 -1.63
N PHE A 40 -8.86 -1.35 -2.31
CA PHE A 40 -9.25 -1.82 -3.63
C PHE A 40 -10.37 -2.86 -3.54
N VAL A 41 -10.31 -3.74 -2.54
CA VAL A 41 -11.27 -4.84 -2.38
C VAL A 41 -12.60 -4.37 -1.79
N ASN A 42 -12.58 -3.46 -0.81
CA ASN A 42 -13.80 -3.11 -0.06
C ASN A 42 -14.73 -2.13 -0.82
N THR A 43 -14.43 -1.84 -2.08
CA THR A 43 -15.22 -0.91 -2.90
C THR A 43 -16.28 -1.68 -3.66
N GLN A 44 -17.56 -1.45 -3.34
CA GLN A 44 -18.70 -2.08 -4.04
C GLN A 44 -18.90 -1.54 -5.47
N ASN A 45 -18.35 -0.37 -5.78
CA ASN A 45 -18.45 0.27 -7.09
C ASN A 45 -17.26 -0.12 -7.97
N GLN A 46 -17.54 -0.93 -9.00
CA GLN A 46 -16.53 -1.43 -9.96
C GLN A 46 -15.79 -0.31 -10.70
N SER A 47 -16.46 0.81 -11.02
CA SER A 47 -15.84 1.96 -11.69
C SER A 47 -14.81 2.65 -10.79
N ILE A 48 -15.13 2.77 -9.50
CA ILE A 48 -14.17 3.30 -8.51
C ILE A 48 -13.01 2.31 -8.32
N ALA A 49 -13.29 1.02 -8.21
CA ALA A 49 -12.24 0.01 -8.10
C ALA A 49 -11.29 0.04 -9.31
N ALA A 50 -11.82 0.10 -10.53
CA ALA A 50 -11.04 0.25 -11.76
C ALA A 50 -10.17 1.52 -11.74
N THR A 51 -10.73 2.65 -11.29
CA THR A 51 -10.01 3.91 -11.13
C THR A 51 -8.85 3.79 -10.14
N LEU A 52 -9.06 3.13 -9.00
CA LEU A 52 -8.01 2.89 -8.01
C LEU A 52 -6.88 2.03 -8.58
N PHE A 53 -7.19 0.91 -9.23
CA PHE A 53 -6.19 0.06 -9.88
C PHE A 53 -5.43 0.82 -10.97
N ARG A 54 -6.15 1.51 -11.87
CA ARG A 54 -5.56 2.32 -12.94
C ARG A 54 -4.56 3.33 -12.38
N ASN A 55 -4.98 4.12 -11.40
CA ASN A 55 -4.15 5.22 -10.89
C ASN A 55 -3.00 4.70 -10.02
N TRP A 56 -3.19 3.59 -9.29
CA TRP A 56 -2.09 2.89 -8.64
C TRP A 56 -1.02 2.49 -9.67
N LEU A 57 -1.40 1.80 -10.75
CA LEU A 57 -0.45 1.32 -11.76
C LEU A 57 0.32 2.45 -12.43
N LYS A 58 -0.36 3.56 -12.75
CA LYS A 58 0.28 4.77 -13.31
C LYS A 58 1.28 5.40 -12.35
N LEU A 59 0.97 5.43 -11.06
CA LEU A 59 1.77 6.07 -10.01
C LEU A 59 2.72 5.09 -9.28
N ARG A 60 2.66 3.79 -9.62
CA ARG A 60 3.35 2.70 -8.91
C ARG A 60 4.82 3.02 -8.70
N ARG A 61 5.51 3.44 -9.76
CA ARG A 61 6.94 3.79 -9.70
C ARG A 61 7.22 4.98 -8.78
N VAL A 62 6.37 6.01 -8.84
CA VAL A 62 6.49 7.21 -7.98
C VAL A 62 6.35 6.82 -6.52
N PHE A 63 5.31 6.06 -6.16
CA PHE A 63 5.08 5.66 -4.78
C PHE A 63 6.16 4.71 -4.25
N ILE A 64 6.59 3.75 -5.07
CA ILE A 64 7.68 2.85 -4.70
C ILE A 64 9.00 3.61 -4.50
N TYR A 65 9.33 4.56 -5.40
CA TYR A 65 10.49 5.42 -5.20
C TYR A 65 10.39 6.23 -3.90
N ARG A 66 9.20 6.73 -3.56
CA ARG A 66 9.02 7.49 -2.30
C ARG A 66 9.22 6.66 -1.06
N LEU A 67 9.01 5.34 -1.10
CA LEU A 67 9.38 4.48 0.03
C LEU A 67 10.87 4.58 0.37
N SER A 68 11.71 4.94 -0.62
CA SER A 68 13.14 5.12 -0.41
C SER A 68 13.56 6.47 0.13
N SER A 69 12.70 7.48 -0.01
CA SER A 69 13.06 8.88 0.25
C SER A 69 12.20 9.55 1.31
N SER A 70 11.09 8.93 1.71
CA SER A 70 10.13 9.52 2.65
C SER A 70 9.48 8.47 3.54
N ALA A 71 9.48 8.74 4.85
CA ALA A 71 8.73 7.97 5.84
C ALA A 71 7.26 8.42 5.99
N ARG A 72 6.73 9.24 5.07
CA ARG A 72 5.41 9.85 5.23
C ARG A 72 4.30 8.81 5.01
N ARG A 73 3.40 8.68 5.98
CA ARG A 73 2.30 7.73 5.96
C ARG A 73 0.96 8.44 5.86
N PHE A 74 -0.02 7.74 5.28
CA PHE A 74 -1.33 8.30 5.00
C PHE A 74 -2.46 7.38 5.45
N SER A 75 -3.53 7.97 5.96
CA SER A 75 -4.75 7.21 6.27
C SER A 75 -5.35 6.60 4.99
N LYS A 76 -6.16 5.55 5.15
CA LYS A 76 -6.93 4.94 4.05
C LYS A 76 -7.76 5.96 3.27
N LYS A 77 -8.30 6.98 3.95
CA LYS A 77 -9.09 8.05 3.34
C LYS A 77 -8.23 8.95 2.45
N GLN A 78 -7.05 9.34 2.92
CA GLN A 78 -6.10 10.15 2.14
C GLN A 78 -5.61 9.39 0.91
N TRP A 79 -5.28 8.09 1.05
CA TRP A 79 -4.92 7.24 -0.09
C TRP A 79 -6.03 7.16 -1.14
N ARG A 80 -7.28 6.98 -0.72
CA ARG A 80 -8.44 7.00 -1.63
C ARG A 80 -8.52 8.31 -2.41
N GLN A 81 -8.31 9.44 -1.74
CA GLN A 81 -8.39 10.76 -2.37
C GLN A 81 -7.26 11.00 -3.36
N MET A 82 -6.03 10.56 -3.06
CA MET A 82 -4.91 10.65 -4.00
C MET A 82 -5.12 9.79 -5.24
N LEU A 83 -5.67 8.58 -5.07
CA LEU A 83 -5.90 7.64 -6.17
C LEU A 83 -7.20 7.89 -6.96
N SER A 84 -8.04 8.84 -6.53
CA SER A 84 -9.29 9.21 -7.23
C SER A 84 -9.32 10.71 -7.57
N PRO A 85 -8.35 11.23 -8.36
CA PRO A 85 -8.23 12.65 -8.65
C PRO A 85 -9.43 13.21 -9.44
N ASP A 86 -10.18 12.37 -10.16
CA ASP A 86 -11.39 12.83 -10.87
C ASP A 86 -12.51 13.25 -9.90
N GLU A 87 -12.55 12.70 -8.67
CA GLU A 87 -13.44 13.21 -7.61
C GLU A 87 -13.03 14.60 -7.09
N ALA A 88 -11.78 15.03 -7.35
CA ALA A 88 -11.28 16.34 -6.94
C ALA A 88 -11.70 17.46 -7.91
N LYS A 89 -11.84 17.15 -9.21
CA LYS A 89 -12.27 18.12 -10.24
C LYS A 89 -13.70 18.64 -10.01
N GLU A 90 -14.56 17.81 -9.44
CA GLU A 90 -15.95 18.16 -9.12
C GLU A 90 -16.11 18.79 -7.72
N ALA A 91 -15.01 18.94 -6.97
CA ALA A 91 -15.09 19.41 -5.60
C ALA A 91 -15.28 20.94 -5.55
N ARG A 92 -16.36 21.38 -4.89
CA ARG A 92 -16.54 22.81 -4.64
C ARG A 92 -15.50 23.32 -3.64
N LEU A 93 -14.68 24.29 -4.07
CA LEU A 93 -13.55 24.84 -3.32
C LEU A 93 -13.96 25.66 -2.09
N ASP A 94 -15.23 26.05 -2.00
CA ASP A 94 -15.85 26.73 -0.86
C ASP A 94 -16.09 25.80 0.34
N THR A 95 -16.03 24.47 0.14
CA THR A 95 -16.21 23.50 1.22
C THR A 95 -14.87 23.04 1.81
N ARG A 96 -14.86 22.79 3.13
CA ARG A 96 -13.71 22.16 3.82
C ARG A 96 -13.29 20.84 3.16
N THR A 97 -14.25 20.07 2.64
CA THR A 97 -14.00 18.83 1.91
C THR A 97 -13.31 19.08 0.58
N GLY A 98 -13.71 20.11 -0.16
CA GLY A 98 -13.06 20.50 -1.42
C GLY A 98 -11.65 21.01 -1.22
N GLN A 99 -11.42 21.84 -0.21
CA GLN A 99 -10.07 22.29 0.16
C GLN A 99 -9.16 21.12 0.54
N HIS A 100 -9.66 20.16 1.31
CA HIS A 100 -8.89 18.96 1.67
C HIS A 100 -8.56 18.10 0.44
N ARG A 101 -9.49 17.94 -0.50
CA ARG A 101 -9.25 17.23 -1.77
C ARG A 101 -8.19 17.93 -2.62
N LEU A 102 -8.26 19.26 -2.74
CA LEU A 102 -7.25 20.05 -3.43
C LEU A 102 -5.87 19.88 -2.75
N GLY A 103 -5.83 19.88 -1.42
CA GLY A 103 -4.60 19.61 -0.67
C GLY A 103 -4.00 18.23 -0.98
N MET A 104 -4.82 17.18 -1.06
CA MET A 104 -4.34 15.84 -1.45
C MET A 104 -3.87 15.77 -2.91
N HIS A 105 -4.51 16.52 -3.80
CA HIS A 105 -4.10 16.63 -5.20
C HIS A 105 -2.76 17.38 -5.36
N ASN A 106 -2.60 18.50 -4.67
CA ASN A 106 -1.33 19.25 -4.64
C ASN A 106 -0.21 18.41 -4.05
N LEU A 107 -0.51 17.67 -2.99
CA LEU A 107 0.45 16.74 -2.42
C LEU A 107 0.87 15.66 -3.43
N LEU A 108 -0.07 15.07 -4.17
CA LEU A 108 0.27 14.11 -5.22
C LEU A 108 1.14 14.75 -6.31
N LYS A 109 0.88 16.00 -6.66
CA LYS A 109 1.69 16.76 -7.61
C LYS A 109 3.12 16.96 -7.12
N GLU A 110 3.29 17.44 -5.88
CA GLU A 110 4.59 17.56 -5.21
C GLU A 110 5.33 16.22 -5.21
N MET A 111 4.64 15.13 -4.85
CA MET A 111 5.22 13.78 -4.86
C MET A 111 5.78 13.39 -6.22
N VAL A 112 5.08 13.70 -7.31
CA VAL A 112 5.53 13.37 -8.67
C VAL A 112 6.73 14.23 -9.06
N GLU A 113 6.68 15.53 -8.76
CA GLU A 113 7.71 16.51 -9.10
C GLU A 113 9.02 16.32 -8.31
N GLU A 114 8.95 15.81 -7.08
CA GLU A 114 10.12 15.48 -6.26
C GLU A 114 10.88 14.23 -6.74
N THR A 115 10.26 13.38 -7.56
CA THR A 115 10.92 12.16 -8.03
C THR A 115 11.79 12.42 -9.25
N SER A 116 12.94 11.74 -9.32
CA SER A 116 13.79 11.69 -10.52
C SER A 116 13.19 10.82 -11.64
N ILE A 117 11.94 10.36 -11.47
CA ILE A 117 11.24 9.52 -12.44
C ILE A 117 10.74 10.39 -13.59
N ARG A 118 10.88 9.92 -14.83
CA ARG A 118 10.40 10.59 -16.05
C ARG A 118 8.86 10.59 -16.20
N LEU A 119 8.12 10.82 -15.11
CA LEU A 119 6.67 11.00 -15.15
C LEU A 119 6.39 12.43 -14.74
N GLN A 120 5.89 13.25 -15.66
CA GLN A 120 5.38 14.57 -15.30
C GLN A 120 3.92 14.43 -14.85
N PHE A 121 3.51 15.24 -13.87
CA PHE A 121 2.14 15.19 -13.35
C PHE A 121 1.09 15.43 -14.45
N ASN A 122 1.39 16.31 -15.40
CA ASN A 122 0.50 16.62 -16.54
C ASN A 122 0.33 15.43 -17.49
N ASP A 123 1.29 14.51 -17.55
CA ASP A 123 1.26 13.33 -18.41
C ASP A 123 0.58 12.13 -17.72
N LEU A 124 0.13 12.28 -16.46
CA LEU A 124 -0.50 11.18 -15.73
C LEU A 124 -1.76 10.65 -16.43
N ALA A 125 -2.50 11.52 -17.12
CA ALA A 125 -3.68 11.14 -17.90
C ALA A 125 -3.32 10.19 -19.05
N SER A 126 -2.22 10.44 -19.76
CA SER A 126 -1.73 9.66 -20.91
C SER A 126 -0.79 8.52 -20.53
N ALA A 127 -0.31 8.47 -19.28
CA ALA A 127 0.56 7.42 -18.79
C ALA A 127 -0.03 6.01 -19.03
N PRO A 128 0.78 5.05 -19.48
CA PRO A 128 0.31 3.70 -19.75
C PRO A 128 -0.11 2.99 -18.45
N VAL A 129 -1.13 2.13 -18.56
CA VAL A 129 -1.58 1.24 -17.48
C VAL A 129 -1.01 -0.14 -17.75
N GLU A 130 0.10 -0.46 -17.10
CA GLU A 130 0.87 -1.68 -17.34
C GLU A 130 1.17 -2.44 -16.04
N TRP A 131 1.07 -3.76 -16.09
CA TRP A 131 1.49 -4.67 -15.03
C TRP A 131 2.40 -5.75 -15.61
N GLU A 132 3.61 -5.90 -15.09
CA GLU A 132 4.59 -6.90 -15.57
C GLU A 132 4.81 -6.86 -17.10
N GLY A 133 4.77 -5.67 -17.70
CA GLY A 133 4.90 -5.47 -19.15
C GLY A 133 3.63 -5.73 -19.97
N GLN A 134 2.56 -6.20 -19.35
CA GLN A 134 1.25 -6.34 -19.98
C GLN A 134 0.44 -5.04 -19.87
N LYS A 135 -0.03 -4.53 -21.02
CA LYS A 135 -0.98 -3.41 -21.07
C LYS A 135 -2.37 -3.86 -20.62
N LEU A 136 -3.01 -3.05 -19.78
CA LEU A 136 -4.34 -3.29 -19.24
C LEU A 136 -5.33 -2.22 -19.70
N ASP A 137 -6.61 -2.58 -19.75
CA ASP A 137 -7.68 -1.61 -19.90
C ASP A 137 -7.91 -0.88 -18.57
N GLY A 138 -7.61 0.43 -18.54
CA GLY A 138 -7.78 1.27 -17.36
C GLY A 138 -9.24 1.62 -17.02
N CYS A 139 -10.21 1.20 -17.84
CA CYS A 139 -11.64 1.39 -17.59
C CYS A 139 -12.28 0.23 -16.81
N GLN A 140 -11.57 -0.89 -16.64
CA GLN A 140 -12.07 -2.09 -15.99
C GLN A 140 -11.18 -2.50 -14.82
N VAL A 141 -11.76 -3.24 -13.88
CA VAL A 141 -10.96 -3.92 -12.85
C VAL A 141 -10.13 -5.01 -13.55
N PRO A 142 -8.82 -5.13 -13.26
CA PRO A 142 -8.00 -6.17 -13.84
C PRO A 142 -8.57 -7.58 -13.58
N ALA A 143 -8.27 -8.52 -14.48
CA ALA A 143 -8.62 -9.92 -14.26
C ALA A 143 -8.08 -10.42 -12.91
N GLU A 144 -8.82 -11.34 -12.28
CA GLU A 144 -8.53 -11.84 -10.93
C GLU A 144 -7.04 -12.17 -10.65
N PRO A 145 -6.30 -12.90 -11.52
CA PRO A 145 -4.89 -13.19 -11.25
C PRO A 145 -4.02 -11.92 -11.18
N ILE A 146 -4.28 -10.94 -12.05
CA ILE A 146 -3.55 -9.67 -12.09
C ILE A 146 -3.91 -8.82 -10.86
N ALA A 147 -5.20 -8.72 -10.53
CA ALA A 147 -5.66 -8.02 -9.35
C ALA A 147 -5.02 -8.60 -8.08
N LYS A 148 -4.96 -9.94 -7.95
CA LYS A 148 -4.26 -10.61 -6.84
C LYS A 148 -2.77 -10.27 -6.79
N GLY A 149 -2.07 -10.26 -7.93
CA GLY A 149 -0.66 -9.87 -7.99
C GLY A 149 -0.44 -8.44 -7.48
N ILE A 150 -1.27 -7.49 -7.91
CA ILE A 150 -1.23 -6.10 -7.45
C ILE A 150 -1.50 -5.99 -5.94
N LEU A 151 -2.52 -6.70 -5.43
CA LEU A 151 -2.87 -6.67 -4.01
C LEU A 151 -1.81 -7.33 -3.14
N TRP A 152 -1.18 -8.40 -3.66
CA TRP A 152 -0.02 -9.02 -3.02
C TRP A 152 1.10 -7.99 -2.89
N GLU A 153 1.44 -7.27 -3.97
CA GLU A 153 2.54 -6.29 -3.95
C GLU A 153 2.30 -5.19 -2.92
N LEU A 154 1.09 -4.64 -2.91
CA LEU A 154 0.72 -3.61 -1.93
C LEU A 154 0.80 -4.12 -0.49
N SER A 155 0.41 -5.37 -0.25
CA SER A 155 0.43 -5.98 1.08
C SER A 155 1.87 -6.26 1.52
N GLU A 156 2.66 -6.85 0.64
CA GLU A 156 4.08 -7.14 0.88
C GLU A 156 4.87 -5.86 1.16
N LEU A 157 4.75 -4.85 0.30
CA LEU A 157 5.51 -3.61 0.46
C LEU A 157 5.13 -2.87 1.74
N ASN A 158 3.84 -2.78 2.07
CA ASN A 158 3.42 -2.21 3.36
C ASN A 158 3.93 -3.04 4.54
N PHE A 159 3.89 -4.37 4.45
CA PHE A 159 4.43 -5.24 5.48
C PHE A 159 5.93 -5.03 5.69
N ARG A 160 6.72 -4.96 4.61
CA ARG A 160 8.16 -4.67 4.69
C ARG A 160 8.43 -3.31 5.33
N GLN A 161 7.65 -2.28 5.01
CA GLN A 161 7.78 -0.97 5.66
C GLN A 161 7.52 -1.05 7.16
N ASP A 162 6.44 -1.73 7.56
CA ASP A 162 6.11 -1.89 8.98
C ASP A 162 7.15 -2.75 9.71
N PHE A 163 7.70 -3.76 9.05
CA PHE A 163 8.76 -4.60 9.58
C PHE A 163 10.06 -3.82 9.79
N VAL A 164 10.49 -3.02 8.80
CA VAL A 164 11.67 -2.14 8.92
C VAL A 164 11.48 -1.14 10.07
N MET A 165 10.29 -0.54 10.19
CA MET A 165 10.03 0.39 11.30
C MET A 165 10.04 -0.31 12.67
N LEU A 166 9.44 -1.49 12.77
CA LEU A 166 9.44 -2.28 14.00
C LEU A 166 10.87 -2.67 14.38
N ASP A 167 11.62 -3.18 13.42
CA ASP A 167 13.02 -3.55 13.55
C ASP A 167 13.88 -2.37 14.02
N CYS A 168 13.73 -1.19 13.41
CA CYS A 168 14.39 0.03 13.84
C CYS A 168 14.03 0.46 15.27
N HIS A 169 12.81 0.13 15.72
CA HIS A 169 12.35 0.48 17.06
C HIS A 169 12.90 -0.45 18.14
N VAL A 170 12.99 -1.75 17.85
CA VAL A 170 13.45 -2.76 18.80
C VAL A 170 14.96 -2.99 18.73
N ASP A 171 15.66 -2.35 17.78
CA ASP A 171 17.11 -2.47 17.63
C ASP A 171 17.89 -1.90 18.84
N ASP A 172 18.59 -2.78 19.55
CA ASP A 172 19.59 -2.45 20.56
C ASP A 172 20.98 -3.05 20.24
N SER A 173 21.14 -3.65 19.06
CA SER A 173 22.29 -4.49 18.69
C SER A 173 23.60 -3.72 18.46
N GLY A 174 23.53 -2.39 18.30
CA GLY A 174 24.68 -1.55 17.95
C GLY A 174 25.23 -1.79 16.52
N MET A 175 24.49 -2.54 15.69
CA MET A 175 24.88 -2.84 14.31
C MET A 175 24.90 -1.55 13.46
N SER A 176 25.84 -1.46 12.50
CA SER A 176 25.82 -0.38 11.52
C SER A 176 24.56 -0.45 10.66
N LYS A 177 24.07 0.70 10.19
CA LYS A 177 22.87 0.77 9.34
C LYS A 177 22.98 -0.09 8.08
N ASP A 178 24.17 -0.13 7.47
CA ASP A 178 24.43 -0.90 6.25
C ASP A 178 24.33 -2.41 6.50
N ASN A 179 24.96 -2.90 7.58
CA ASN A 179 24.90 -4.32 7.94
C ASN A 179 23.47 -4.72 8.32
N ARG A 180 22.73 -3.82 8.98
CA ARG A 180 21.34 -4.05 9.34
C ARG A 180 20.44 -4.11 8.11
N SER A 181 20.64 -3.20 7.15
CA SER A 181 19.94 -3.22 5.87
C SER A 181 20.18 -4.54 5.13
N LEU A 182 21.42 -5.03 5.08
CA LEU A 182 21.75 -6.33 4.48
C LEU A 182 21.08 -7.51 5.20
N ALA A 183 21.06 -7.49 6.54
CA ALA A 183 20.38 -8.52 7.33
C ALA A 183 18.87 -8.53 7.05
N LEU A 184 18.25 -7.36 6.96
CA LEU A 184 16.85 -7.20 6.58
C LEU A 184 16.62 -7.67 5.14
N GLU A 185 17.50 -7.36 4.19
CA GLU A 185 17.42 -7.85 2.81
C GLU A 185 17.38 -9.39 2.73
N ALA A 186 18.27 -10.05 3.49
CA ALA A 186 18.35 -11.50 3.52
C ALA A 186 17.07 -12.18 4.04
N CYS A 187 16.23 -11.50 4.83
CA CYS A 187 14.94 -12.02 5.27
C CYS A 187 13.93 -12.23 4.13
N TRP A 188 14.18 -11.64 2.95
CA TRP A 188 13.25 -11.68 1.82
C TRP A 188 13.73 -12.54 0.64
N ASP A 189 14.97 -13.05 0.70
CA ASP A 189 15.53 -13.94 -0.32
C ASP A 189 14.76 -15.26 -0.37
N GLY A 190 14.02 -15.46 -1.47
CA GLY A 190 13.08 -16.56 -1.66
C GLY A 190 11.71 -16.13 -2.21
N THR A 191 11.40 -14.83 -2.16
CA THR A 191 10.26 -14.25 -2.90
C THR A 191 10.63 -14.12 -4.38
N ARG A 192 10.03 -14.96 -5.24
CA ARG A 192 10.32 -15.04 -6.69
C ARG A 192 10.29 -13.66 -7.38
N ASP A 193 11.27 -13.43 -8.25
CA ASP A 193 11.30 -12.51 -9.40
C ASP A 193 10.78 -11.06 -9.21
N LEU A 194 10.84 -10.50 -8.00
CA LEU A 194 10.74 -9.04 -7.80
C LEU A 194 12.13 -8.38 -7.87
N ALA A 195 12.84 -8.54 -8.99
CA ALA A 195 14.03 -7.72 -9.24
C ALA A 195 13.61 -6.35 -9.82
N PRO A 196 14.07 -5.18 -9.32
CA PRO A 196 14.93 -4.93 -8.17
C PRO A 196 14.27 -3.94 -7.19
N LEU A 197 13.55 -4.41 -6.18
CA LEU A 197 13.32 -3.60 -4.96
C LEU A 197 14.29 -4.06 -3.88
N SER A 198 15.58 -3.83 -4.14
CA SER A 198 16.63 -3.93 -3.12
C SER A 198 16.26 -2.98 -1.97
N LEU A 199 16.24 -3.46 -0.72
CA LEU A 199 16.07 -2.60 0.46
C LEU A 199 17.28 -1.70 0.76
N LYS A 200 18.32 -1.66 -0.08
CA LYS A 200 19.31 -0.57 -0.10
C LYS A 200 18.65 0.82 -0.04
N PHE A 201 17.40 0.89 -0.48
CA PHE A 201 16.57 2.08 -0.51
C PHE A 201 15.79 2.38 0.78
N LEU A 202 15.57 1.44 1.71
CA LEU A 202 14.63 1.61 2.82
C LEU A 202 15.24 2.09 4.15
N ALA A 203 16.52 2.48 4.16
CA ALA A 203 17.18 3.05 5.34
C ALA A 203 16.82 4.54 5.55
N VAL A 204 15.52 4.89 5.55
CA VAL A 204 15.06 6.21 6.00
C VAL A 204 14.75 6.11 7.50
N GLN A 205 15.35 7.00 8.29
CA GLN A 205 15.06 7.10 9.72
C GLN A 205 13.57 7.45 9.94
N PRO A 206 12.83 6.69 10.75
CA PRO A 206 11.56 7.17 11.27
C PRO A 206 11.85 8.08 12.49
N PRO A 207 11.41 9.34 12.50
CA PRO A 207 10.93 9.91 13.74
C PRO A 207 9.51 9.36 13.95
N PHE A 208 9.19 9.00 15.19
CA PHE A 208 7.87 8.57 15.68
C PHE A 208 7.55 7.07 15.63
N LEU A 209 6.85 6.66 16.69
CA LEU A 209 6.53 5.30 17.12
C LEU A 209 5.23 4.83 16.44
N PHE A 210 5.18 3.57 15.97
CA PHE A 210 4.08 3.08 15.12
C PHE A 210 3.44 1.77 15.61
N ALA A 211 2.12 1.65 15.33
CA ALA A 211 1.38 0.40 15.31
C ALA A 211 1.38 -0.17 13.89
N CYS A 212 1.39 -1.50 13.75
CA CYS A 212 1.53 -2.23 12.48
C CYS A 212 0.15 -2.65 11.92
N PRO A 213 -0.47 -1.89 10.99
CA PRO A 213 -1.78 -2.24 10.43
C PRO A 213 -1.74 -3.33 9.34
N SER A 214 -0.57 -3.63 8.77
CA SER A 214 -0.43 -4.51 7.59
C SER A 214 -0.56 -6.01 7.90
N LEU A 215 -0.37 -6.41 9.16
CA LEU A 215 -0.40 -7.82 9.59
C LEU A 215 -1.79 -8.50 9.51
N LEU A 216 -2.87 -7.77 9.21
CA LEU A 216 -4.24 -8.30 9.24
C LEU A 216 -4.89 -8.57 7.87
N VAL A 217 -4.27 -8.16 6.75
CA VAL A 217 -4.94 -8.23 5.43
C VAL A 217 -4.75 -9.56 4.70
N LEU A 218 -3.80 -10.41 5.13
CA LEU A 218 -3.48 -11.65 4.41
C LEU A 218 -4.48 -12.82 4.64
N TYR A 219 -5.51 -12.68 5.49
CA TYR A 219 -6.39 -13.82 5.83
C TYR A 219 -7.92 -13.59 5.71
N HIS A 220 -8.39 -12.41 5.30
CA HIS A 220 -9.84 -12.11 5.27
C HIS A 220 -10.45 -11.80 3.91
N VAL A 221 -9.75 -12.03 2.80
CA VAL A 221 -10.34 -11.87 1.46
C VAL A 221 -10.12 -13.15 0.66
N ILE A 222 -11.25 -13.84 0.40
CA ILE A 222 -11.47 -15.10 -0.37
C ILE A 222 -11.50 -16.36 0.51
N PRO A 223 -12.61 -17.15 0.57
CA PRO A 223 -13.93 -17.02 -0.09
C PRO A 223 -15.15 -17.12 0.86
N HIS A 224 -16.31 -16.58 0.47
CA HIS A 224 -17.62 -17.27 0.44
C HIS A 224 -18.74 -16.36 -0.09
N LYS A 225 -19.60 -16.96 -0.93
CA LYS A 225 -20.88 -16.48 -1.51
C LYS A 225 -20.84 -15.81 -2.88
N ILE A 226 -20.46 -16.59 -3.89
CA ILE A 226 -21.26 -16.72 -5.12
C ILE A 226 -21.35 -18.23 -5.40
N VAL A 227 -22.43 -18.88 -4.97
CA VAL A 227 -23.12 -20.01 -5.62
C VAL A 227 -24.37 -20.30 -4.77
N SER A 228 -25.54 -19.82 -5.23
CA SER A 228 -26.81 -20.54 -5.07
C SER A 228 -27.86 -19.89 -5.98
N SER A 229 -27.77 -20.16 -7.28
CA SER A 229 -28.91 -20.06 -8.17
C SER A 229 -28.67 -20.98 -9.36
N GLN A 230 -29.15 -22.22 -9.23
CA GLN A 230 -29.49 -23.10 -10.34
C GLN A 230 -30.79 -23.85 -9.97
N PRO A 231 -31.56 -24.28 -10.98
CA PRO A 231 -33.01 -24.17 -10.97
C PRO A 231 -33.72 -25.49 -10.64
N GLY A 232 -34.98 -25.37 -10.22
CA GLY A 232 -35.99 -26.41 -10.16
C GLY A 232 -37.36 -25.74 -10.20
#